data_AF-A0A954LZ41-F1
#
_entry.id   AF-A0A954LZ41-F1
#
_cell.length_a   1.000
_cell.length_b   1.000
_cell.length_c   1.000
_cell.angle_alpha   90.00
_cell.angle_beta   90.00
_cell.angle_gamma   90.00
#
_symmetry.space_group_name_H-M   'P 1'
#
loop_
_entity.id
_entity.type
_entity.pdbx_description
1 polymer ?
#
loop_
_entity_poly.entity_id
_entity_poly.type
_entity_poly.pdbx_seq_one_letter_code
_entity_poly.pdbx_strand_id
1 'polypeptide(L)'
;MNDYPPFRMKCETINYRKGFLEVTPAIHDQCVNIELWEIDAETNISDARWVDDIPGTAVVSNCELEMTTNEARRLVEALLAALERINPE
;
A
#
# COMPACT_ATOMS: atom_id res chain seq x y z
N MET A 1 -6.86 3.85 21.69
CA MET A 1 -7.49 4.09 20.38
C MET A 1 -6.46 4.84 19.57
N ASN A 2 -6.10 4.33 18.40
CA ASN A 2 -5.08 4.96 17.55
C ASN A 2 -5.71 6.21 16.91
N ASP A 3 -5.22 7.40 17.25
CA ASP A 3 -5.81 8.67 16.80
C ASP A 3 -5.48 9.01 15.33
N TYR A 4 -4.77 8.12 14.63
CA TYR A 4 -4.39 8.29 13.23
C TYR A 4 -5.16 7.30 12.36
N PRO A 5 -6.05 7.77 11.46
CA PRO A 5 -6.66 6.88 10.48
C PRO A 5 -5.58 6.27 9.59
N PRO A 6 -5.75 5.03 9.11
CA PRO A 6 -4.80 4.41 8.22
C PRO A 6 -4.66 5.22 6.93
N PHE A 7 -3.43 5.34 6.43
CA PHE A 7 -3.21 5.87 5.10
C PHE A 7 -3.55 4.81 4.07
N ARG A 8 -4.32 5.17 3.04
CA ARG A 8 -4.78 4.24 2.00
C ARG A 8 -4.53 4.84 0.63
N MET A 9 -4.08 4.02 -0.30
CA MET A 9 -3.84 4.40 -1.69
C MET A 9 -4.33 3.31 -2.65
N LYS A 10 -4.97 3.73 -3.74
CA LYS A 10 -5.22 2.89 -4.92
C LYS A 10 -4.12 3.13 -5.95
N CYS A 11 -3.48 2.05 -6.40
CA CYS A 11 -2.46 2.07 -7.44
C CYS A 11 -3.07 1.43 -8.70
N GLU A 12 -3.49 2.24 -9.67
CA GLU A 12 -4.19 1.73 -10.87
C GLU A 12 -3.63 2.22 -12.21
N THR A 13 -2.54 2.99 -12.20
CA THR A 13 -1.93 3.55 -13.43
C THR A 13 -1.46 2.47 -14.42
N ILE A 14 -1.01 1.31 -13.93
CA ILE A 14 -0.54 0.19 -14.75
C ILE A 14 -1.52 -0.97 -14.60
N ASN A 15 -2.32 -1.23 -15.63
CA ASN A 15 -3.46 -2.18 -15.57
C ASN A 15 -3.11 -3.59 -15.08
N TYR A 16 -1.91 -4.09 -15.39
CA TYR A 16 -1.45 -5.43 -15.00
C TYR A 16 -0.56 -5.45 -13.75
N ARG A 17 -0.38 -4.29 -13.09
CA ARG A 17 0.36 -4.10 -11.82
C ARG A 17 -0.42 -3.12 -10.95
N LYS A 18 -1.66 -3.50 -10.63
CA LYS A 18 -2.60 -2.67 -9.89
C LYS A 18 -2.95 -3.29 -8.55
N GLY A 19 -3.36 -2.44 -7.62
CA GLY A 19 -3.54 -2.86 -6.24
C GLY A 19 -4.00 -1.75 -5.31
N PHE A 20 -4.10 -2.13 -4.05
CA PHE A 20 -4.33 -1.22 -2.94
C PHE A 20 -3.15 -1.32 -1.97
N LEU A 21 -2.81 -0.21 -1.32
CA LEU A 21 -1.77 -0.14 -0.29
C LEU A 21 -2.32 0.57 0.94
N GLU A 22 -2.15 -0.02 2.12
CA GLU A 22 -2.47 0.57 3.42
C GLU A 22 -1.21 0.72 4.26
N VAL A 23 -1.11 1.84 5.01
CA VAL A 23 -0.10 2.03 6.05
C VAL A 23 -0.81 2.32 7.37
N THR A 24 -0.59 1.45 8.35
CA THR A 24 -1.26 1.50 9.66
C THR A 24 -0.22 1.50 10.77
N PRO A 25 -0.18 2.53 11.65
CA PRO A 25 0.75 2.56 12.76
C PRO A 25 0.24 1.67 13.91
N ALA A 26 1.14 1.15 14.73
CA ALA A 26 0.84 0.58 16.05
C ALA A 26 -0.28 -0.49 16.07
N ILE A 27 -0.29 -1.40 15.08
CA ILE A 27 -0.99 -2.70 15.22
C ILE A 27 -0.29 -3.50 16.32
N HIS A 28 1.04 -3.61 16.25
CA HIS A 28 1.89 -3.95 17.38
C HIS A 28 2.74 -2.77 17.83
N ASP A 29 3.16 -2.79 19.10
CA ASP A 29 3.90 -1.71 19.72
C ASP A 29 5.19 -1.40 18.95
N GLN A 30 5.41 -0.11 18.67
CA GLN A 30 6.58 0.43 17.96
C GLN A 30 6.77 -0.10 16.52
N CYS A 31 5.69 -0.61 15.92
CA CYS A 31 5.68 -1.08 14.55
C CYS A 31 4.81 -0.23 13.61
N VAL A 32 5.11 -0.30 12.32
CA VAL A 32 4.30 0.21 11.21
C VAL A 32 3.99 -0.98 10.30
N ASN A 33 2.70 -1.21 10.05
CA ASN A 33 2.26 -2.20 9.08
C ASN A 33 2.12 -1.56 7.70
N ILE A 34 2.60 -2.26 6.67
CA ILE A 34 2.24 -2.02 5.27
C ILE A 34 1.51 -3.24 4.77
N GLU A 35 0.30 -3.03 4.26
CA GLU A 35 -0.51 -4.07 3.64
C GLU A 35 -0.69 -3.76 2.15
N LEU A 36 -0.48 -4.77 1.31
CA LEU A 36 -0.61 -4.69 -0.13
C LEU A 36 -1.60 -5.75 -0.62
N TRP A 37 -2.58 -5.31 -1.41
CA TRP A 37 -3.48 -6.19 -2.15
C TRP A 37 -3.14 -6.11 -3.64
N GLU A 38 -2.70 -7.22 -4.22
CA GLU A 38 -2.52 -7.36 -5.66
C GLU A 38 -3.84 -7.77 -6.30
N ILE A 39 -4.27 -7.03 -7.32
CA ILE A 39 -5.53 -7.28 -8.02
C ILE A 39 -5.26 -7.89 -9.38
N ASP A 40 -6.08 -8.89 -9.72
CA ASP A 40 -6.10 -9.55 -11.02
C ASP A 40 -6.13 -8.54 -12.17
N ALA A 41 -5.32 -8.80 -13.20
CA ALA A 41 -5.11 -7.87 -14.32
C ALA A 41 -6.40 -7.57 -15.10
N GLU A 42 -7.37 -8.50 -15.15
CA GLU A 42 -8.63 -8.33 -15.88
C GLU A 42 -9.72 -7.65 -15.04
N THR A 43 -9.53 -7.51 -13.73
CA THR A 43 -10.53 -6.88 -12.85
C THR A 43 -10.48 -5.36 -12.97
N ASN A 44 -11.57 -4.71 -13.37
CA ASN A 44 -11.66 -3.25 -13.34
C ASN A 44 -11.85 -2.73 -11.90
N ILE A 45 -11.01 -1.79 -11.47
CA ILE A 45 -11.07 -1.16 -10.14
C ILE A 45 -11.27 0.36 -10.19
N SER A 46 -11.62 0.92 -11.36
CA SER A 46 -11.79 2.38 -11.56
C SER A 46 -12.74 3.01 -10.55
N ASP A 47 -13.86 2.32 -10.28
CA ASP A 47 -14.94 2.82 -9.43
C ASP A 47 -14.81 2.34 -7.97
N ALA A 48 -13.84 1.46 -7.69
CA ALA A 48 -13.56 0.97 -6.36
C ALA A 48 -12.81 2.06 -5.56
N ARG A 49 -13.31 2.37 -4.36
CA ARG A 49 -12.62 3.26 -3.43
C ARG A 49 -11.63 2.47 -2.58
N TRP A 50 -11.95 1.22 -2.26
CA TRP A 50 -11.12 0.31 -1.49
C TRP A 50 -11.33 -1.15 -1.88
N VAL A 51 -10.52 -2.06 -1.30
CA VAL A 51 -10.57 -3.49 -1.60
C VAL A 51 -11.93 -4.14 -1.27
N ASP A 52 -12.66 -3.59 -0.29
CA ASP A 52 -14.00 -4.09 0.05
C ASP A 52 -15.07 -3.80 -1.03
N ASP A 53 -14.78 -2.89 -1.95
CA ASP A 53 -15.70 -2.55 -3.05
C ASP A 53 -15.58 -3.54 -4.24
N ILE A 54 -14.66 -4.51 -4.21
CA ILE A 54 -14.44 -5.49 -5.29
C ILE A 54 -14.66 -6.94 -4.81
N PRO A 55 -14.92 -7.90 -5.72
CA PRO A 55 -15.03 -9.31 -5.34
C PRO A 55 -13.71 -9.83 -4.76
N GLY A 56 -13.76 -10.56 -3.64
CA GLY A 56 -12.55 -11.15 -3.03
C GLY A 56 -11.78 -12.10 -3.96
N THR A 57 -12.46 -12.71 -4.95
CA THR A 57 -11.82 -13.53 -5.99
C THR A 57 -10.92 -12.75 -6.95
N ALA A 58 -11.02 -11.42 -6.95
CA ALA A 58 -10.15 -10.55 -7.74
C ALA A 58 -8.82 -10.26 -7.04
N VAL A 59 -8.68 -10.54 -5.75
CA VAL A 59 -7.43 -10.39 -5.01
C VAL A 59 -6.56 -11.61 -5.28
N VAL A 60 -5.45 -11.42 -5.99
CA VAL A 60 -4.49 -12.50 -6.32
C VAL A 60 -3.54 -12.76 -5.15
N SER A 61 -3.21 -11.70 -4.41
CA SER A 61 -2.34 -11.78 -3.25
C SER A 61 -2.71 -10.69 -2.25
N ASN A 62 -2.58 -11.02 -0.96
CA ASN A 62 -2.57 -10.07 0.15
C ASN A 62 -1.27 -10.34 0.92
N CYS A 63 -0.48 -9.29 1.12
CA CYS A 63 0.77 -9.36 1.86
C CYS A 63 0.82 -8.24 2.89
N GLU A 64 1.03 -8.62 4.15
CA GLU A 64 1.25 -7.73 5.27
C GLU A 64 2.72 -7.82 5.70
N LEU A 65 3.36 -6.66 5.83
CA LEU A 65 4.71 -6.54 6.36
C LEU A 65 4.70 -5.55 7.51
N GLU A 66 5.16 -6.03 8.65
CA GLU A 66 5.31 -5.21 9.83
C GLU A 66 6.78 -4.85 10.04
N MET A 67 7.03 -3.55 10.21
CA MET A 67 8.36 -2.98 10.29
C MET A 67 8.53 -2.24 11.61
N THR A 68 9.72 -2.33 12.18
CA THR A 68 10.13 -1.41 13.24
C THR A 68 10.16 0.03 12.73
N THR A 69 10.12 1.01 13.64
CA THR A 69 10.26 2.43 13.27
C THR A 69 11.53 2.73 12.46
N ASN A 70 12.63 2.04 12.72
CA ASN A 70 13.90 2.23 11.99
C ASN A 70 13.82 1.68 10.55
N GLU A 71 13.20 0.53 10.36
CA GLU A 71 13.01 -0.07 9.02
C GLU A 71 12.06 0.79 8.17
N ALA A 72 10.96 1.26 8.76
CA ALA A 72 10.03 2.17 8.09
C ALA A 72 10.71 3.48 7.64
N ARG A 73 11.59 4.06 8.48
CA ARG A 73 12.38 5.25 8.11
C ARG A 73 13.29 4.99 6.90
N ARG A 74 13.99 3.85 6.90
CA ARG A 74 14.85 3.45 5.76
C ARG A 74 14.05 3.26 4.48
N LEU A 75 12.83 2.73 4.57
CA LEU A 75 11.93 2.62 3.42
C LEU A 75 11.54 4.00 2.88
N VAL A 76 11.18 4.94 3.76
CA VAL A 76 10.84 6.32 3.36
C VAL A 76 12.03 7.00 2.65
N GLU A 77 13.23 6.88 3.20
CA GLU A 77 14.46 7.40 2.57
C GLU A 77 14.67 6.80 1.17
N ALA A 78 14.49 5.50 1.02
CA ALA A 78 14.61 4.82 -0.27
C ALA A 78 13.54 5.28 -1.28
N LEU A 79 12.30 5.51 -0.83
CA LEU A 79 11.23 6.03 -1.68
C LEU A 79 11.52 7.45 -2.15
N LEU A 80 11.94 8.35 -1.25
CA LEU A 80 12.31 9.73 -1.60
C LEU A 80 13.47 9.76 -2.60
N ALA A 81 14.52 8.97 -2.37
CA ALA A 81 15.63 8.85 -3.30
C ALA A 81 15.23 8.27 -4.67
N ALA A 82 14.22 7.39 -4.72
CA ALA A 82 13.69 6.88 -5.98
C ALA A 82 12.91 7.97 -6.75
N LEU A 83 12.14 8.81 -6.05
CA LEU A 83 11.41 9.93 -6.64
C LEU A 83 12.37 10.94 -7.29
N GLU A 84 13.44 11.33 -6.61
CA GLU A 84 14.47 12.25 -7.14
C GLU A 84 15.13 11.71 -8.42
N ARG A 85 15.24 10.39 -8.57
CA ARG A 85 15.84 9.77 -9.77
C ARG A 85 14.90 9.79 -10.98
N ILE A 86 13.60 9.61 -10.78
CA ILE A 86 12.63 9.54 -11.87
C ILE A 86 12.10 10.92 -12.26
N ASN A 87 12.08 11.86 -11.31
CA ASN A 87 11.70 13.25 -11.51
C ASN A 87 12.76 14.16 -10.85
N PRO A 88 13.95 14.32 -11.45
CA PRO A 88 14.89 15.33 -10.99
C PRO A 88 14.28 16.71 -11.26
N GLU A 89 14.10 17.52 -10.21
CA GLU A 89 13.82 18.96 -10.36
C GLU A 89 14.97 19.68 -11.07
#